data_AF-A0A950N7B6-F1
#
_entry.id   AF-A0A950N7B6-F1
#
_cell.length_a   1.000
_cell.length_b   1.000
_cell.length_c   1.000
_cell.angle_alpha   90.00
_cell.angle_beta   90.00
_cell.angle_gamma   90.00
#
_symmetry.space_group_name_H-M   'P 1'
#
loop_
_entity.id
_entity.type
_entity.pdbx_description
1 polymer ?
#
loop_
_entity_poly.entity_id
_entity_poly.type
_entity_poly.pdbx_seq_one_letter_code
_entity_poly.pdbx_strand_id
1 'polypeptide(L)'
;MSYAYKMENGRQLLVDNEGDQTRVSLGQGQGGSQQQSQGNTFDTGSWSKAPTLLRAGQDLILKVETKNGPRYIRVRGDDTQLLNHEPDLGQAEQLDLSESDQPAGMKPMEPMKPMKPMS
;
A
#
# COMPACT_ATOMS: atom_id res chain seq x y z
N MET A 1 -3.83 -9.62 -5.21
CA MET A 1 -4.30 -9.83 -3.81
C MET A 1 -4.21 -8.49 -3.12
N SER A 2 -5.22 -8.13 -2.33
CA SER A 2 -5.36 -6.80 -1.75
C SER A 2 -5.68 -6.90 -0.26
N TYR A 3 -5.13 -5.99 0.51
CA TYR A 3 -5.22 -5.99 1.97
C TYR A 3 -5.48 -4.57 2.48
N ALA A 4 -6.18 -4.48 3.61
CA ALA A 4 -6.55 -3.22 4.22
C ALA A 4 -6.29 -3.20 5.74
N TYR A 5 -5.95 -2.02 6.23
CA TYR A 5 -5.93 -1.71 7.66
C TYR A 5 -6.59 -0.37 7.93
N LYS A 6 -7.51 -0.35 8.90
CA LYS A 6 -8.18 0.88 9.34
C LYS A 6 -7.32 1.54 10.41
N MET A 7 -6.82 2.73 10.09
CA MET A 7 -5.99 3.53 10.99
C MET A 7 -6.88 4.27 11.99
N GLU A 8 -6.31 4.62 13.16
CA GLU A 8 -7.03 5.28 14.26
C GLU A 8 -7.66 6.63 13.88
N ASN A 9 -7.07 7.32 12.90
CA ASN A 9 -7.55 8.61 12.39
C ASN A 9 -8.70 8.48 11.37
N GLY A 10 -9.31 7.30 11.23
CA GLY A 10 -10.39 7.03 10.28
C GLY A 10 -9.92 6.78 8.83
N ARG A 11 -8.62 6.89 8.58
CA ARG A 11 -8.04 6.56 7.29
C ARG A 11 -7.87 5.06 7.12
N GLN A 12 -7.61 4.66 5.89
CA GLN A 12 -7.39 3.28 5.51
C GLN A 12 -6.08 3.18 4.74
N LEU A 13 -5.23 2.26 5.17
CA LEU A 13 -4.09 1.77 4.43
C LEU A 13 -4.59 0.64 3.52
N LEU A 14 -4.34 0.76 2.21
CA LEU A 14 -4.58 -0.28 1.23
C LEU A 14 -3.24 -0.77 0.68
N VAL A 15 -3.10 -2.08 0.54
CA VAL A 15 -1.88 -2.73 0.06
C VAL A 15 -2.26 -3.74 -1.01
N ASP A 16 -1.81 -3.51 -2.23
CA ASP A 16 -2.01 -4.43 -3.34
C ASP A 16 -0.69 -5.12 -3.72
N ASN A 17 -0.82 -6.41 -4.00
CA ASN A 17 0.16 -7.17 -4.76
C ASN A 17 -0.13 -7.03 -6.25
N GLU A 18 0.74 -6.31 -6.97
CA GLU A 18 0.71 -6.11 -8.41
C GLU A 18 1.84 -6.91 -9.10
N GLY A 19 1.95 -8.21 -8.81
CA GLY A 19 2.95 -9.10 -9.40
C GLY A 19 4.29 -9.00 -8.67
N ASP A 20 5.25 -8.29 -9.26
CA ASP A 20 6.56 -8.01 -8.63
C ASP A 20 6.58 -6.67 -7.89
N GLN A 21 5.45 -5.99 -7.84
CA GLN A 21 5.32 -4.68 -7.21
C GLN A 21 4.33 -4.74 -6.05
N THR A 22 4.62 -3.92 -5.03
CA THR A 22 3.68 -3.64 -3.94
C THR A 22 3.19 -2.22 -4.12
N ARG A 23 1.88 -2.05 -4.26
CA ARG A 23 1.25 -0.73 -4.26
C ARG A 23 0.68 -0.47 -2.87
N VAL A 24 1.05 0.66 -2.30
CA VAL A 24 0.54 1.12 -1.01
C VAL A 24 -0.20 2.41 -1.23
N SER A 25 -1.45 2.50 -0.80
CA SER A 25 -2.19 3.76 -0.82
C SER A 25 -2.85 4.05 0.51
N LEU A 26 -3.02 5.35 0.76
CA LEU A 26 -3.71 5.85 1.93
C LEU A 26 -4.94 6.64 1.49
N GLY A 27 -6.09 6.30 2.04
CA GLY A 27 -7.37 6.93 1.71
C GLY A 27 -8.29 7.10 2.92
N GLN A 28 -9.47 7.67 2.70
CA GLN A 28 -10.53 7.71 3.72
C GLN A 28 -11.28 6.37 3.73
N GLY A 29 -11.51 5.79 4.91
CA GLY A 29 -12.25 4.55 5.04
C GLY A 29 -13.76 4.81 5.04
N GLN A 30 -14.46 4.35 3.99
CA GLN A 30 -15.90 4.47 3.73
C GLN A 30 -16.42 5.89 3.40
N GLY A 31 -16.75 6.09 2.12
CA GLY A 31 -17.51 7.24 1.61
C GLY A 31 -17.50 7.21 0.08
N GLY A 32 -18.68 7.12 -0.54
CA GLY A 32 -18.90 6.81 -1.97
C GLY A 32 -18.44 7.85 -3.00
N SER A 33 -17.22 8.36 -2.89
CA SER A 33 -16.63 9.27 -3.87
C SER A 33 -15.16 8.92 -4.06
N GLN A 34 -14.74 8.87 -5.33
CA GLN A 34 -13.39 8.65 -5.86
C GLN A 34 -12.37 9.68 -5.34
N GLN A 35 -12.20 9.81 -4.03
CA GLN A 35 -11.14 10.66 -3.50
C GLN A 35 -9.82 9.94 -3.78
N GLN A 36 -8.99 10.58 -4.59
CA GLN A 36 -7.72 10.04 -5.07
C GLN A 36 -6.88 9.56 -3.88
N SER A 37 -6.86 8.25 -3.65
CA SER A 37 -5.88 7.63 -2.76
C SER A 37 -4.51 7.95 -3.33
N GLN A 38 -3.70 8.73 -2.60
CA GLN A 38 -2.31 8.89 -2.94
C GLN A 38 -1.64 7.55 -2.65
N GLY A 39 -1.13 6.91 -3.69
CA GLY A 39 -0.52 5.60 -3.60
C GLY A 39 0.80 5.56 -4.32
N ASN A 40 1.79 4.96 -3.67
CA ASN A 40 3.11 4.71 -4.21
C ASN A 40 3.24 3.24 -4.57
N THR A 41 3.93 2.96 -5.67
CA THR A 41 4.27 1.61 -6.10
C THR A 41 5.75 1.37 -5.85
N PHE A 42 6.07 0.21 -5.28
CA PHE A 42 7.42 -0.18 -4.90
C PHE A 42 7.80 -1.51 -5.54
N ASP A 43 8.97 -1.56 -6.16
CA ASP A 43 9.59 -2.80 -6.66
C ASP A 43 10.09 -3.65 -5.50
N THR A 44 9.18 -4.42 -4.91
CA THR A 44 9.46 -5.28 -3.75
C THR A 44 9.83 -6.71 -4.18
N GLY A 45 9.35 -7.14 -5.35
CA GLY A 45 9.37 -8.51 -5.84
C GLY A 45 8.11 -9.29 -5.48
N SER A 46 7.91 -10.42 -6.14
CA SER A 46 6.79 -11.33 -5.87
C SER A 46 6.69 -11.74 -4.39
N TRP A 47 5.50 -11.57 -3.82
CA TRP A 47 5.21 -11.99 -2.46
C TRP A 47 5.24 -13.51 -2.34
N SER A 48 5.85 -14.04 -1.28
CA SER A 48 5.83 -15.47 -0.93
C SER A 48 4.68 -15.83 0.00
N LYS A 49 4.13 -14.86 0.74
CA LYS A 49 2.97 -14.98 1.64
C LYS A 49 2.30 -13.61 1.83
N ALA A 50 1.18 -13.58 2.56
CA ALA A 50 0.52 -12.35 2.96
C ALA A 50 1.49 -11.41 3.72
N PRO A 51 1.41 -10.09 3.50
CA PRO A 51 2.30 -9.15 4.16
C PRO A 51 1.91 -8.98 5.63
N THR A 52 2.87 -8.58 6.45
CA THR A 52 2.66 -8.34 7.88
C THR A 52 2.72 -6.84 8.14
N LEU A 53 1.73 -6.31 8.84
CA LEU A 53 1.75 -4.92 9.29
C LEU A 53 2.23 -4.88 10.75
N LEU A 54 3.21 -4.02 11.01
CA LEU A 54 3.81 -3.85 12.34
C LEU A 54 3.67 -2.38 12.75
N ARG A 55 3.47 -2.12 14.03
CA ARG A 55 3.52 -0.78 14.63
C ARG A 55 4.78 -0.64 15.45
N ALA A 56 5.69 0.24 15.00
CA ALA A 56 6.94 0.55 15.68
C ALA A 56 6.92 2.03 16.12
N GLY A 57 6.47 2.27 17.35
CA GLY A 57 6.26 3.64 17.86
C GLY A 57 5.17 4.37 17.06
N GLN A 58 5.54 5.46 16.38
CA GLN A 58 4.63 6.23 15.52
C GLN A 58 4.57 5.76 14.07
N ASP A 59 5.43 4.81 13.70
CA ASP A 59 5.53 4.30 12.34
C ASP A 59 4.73 3.01 12.19
N LEU A 60 4.07 2.86 11.04
CA LEU A 60 3.63 1.56 10.57
C LEU A 60 4.67 1.01 9.60
N ILE A 61 5.07 -0.24 9.79
CA ILE A 61 6.02 -0.94 8.94
C ILE A 61 5.29 -2.10 8.26
N LEU A 62 5.14 -2.00 6.95
CA LEU A 62 4.67 -3.10 6.11
C LEU A 62 5.86 -3.98 5.75
N LYS A 63 5.87 -5.19 6.28
CA LYS A 63 6.85 -6.24 5.93
C LYS A 63 6.27 -7.11 4.83
N VAL A 64 6.92 -7.07 3.67
CA VAL A 64 6.60 -7.91 2.50
C VAL A 64 7.65 -8.99 2.40
N GLU A 65 7.22 -10.25 2.47
CA GLU A 65 8.11 -11.39 2.37
C GLU A 65 8.20 -11.84 0.92
N THR A 66 9.41 -11.88 0.37
CA THR A 66 9.65 -12.17 -1.06
C THR A 66 10.69 -13.27 -1.21
N LYS A 67 10.86 -13.78 -2.43
CA LYS A 67 11.90 -14.76 -2.75
C LYS A 67 13.33 -14.24 -2.48
N ASN A 68 13.53 -12.92 -2.57
CA ASN A 68 14.83 -12.27 -2.39
C ASN A 68 15.00 -11.69 -0.96
N GLY A 69 14.27 -12.24 0.00
CA GLY A 69 14.23 -11.79 1.39
C GLY A 69 13.13 -10.75 1.67
N PRO A 70 12.97 -10.34 2.93
CA PRO A 70 11.95 -9.37 3.31
C PRO A 70 12.26 -7.99 2.73
N ARG A 71 11.20 -7.23 2.48
CA ARG A 71 11.22 -5.81 2.14
C ARG A 71 10.33 -5.05 3.11
N TYR A 72 10.75 -3.85 3.46
CA TYR A 72 10.10 -3.04 4.50
C TYR A 72 9.67 -1.72 3.90
N ILE A 73 8.38 -1.41 3.99
CA ILE A 73 7.83 -0.11 3.60
C ILE A 73 7.35 0.58 4.87
N ARG A 74 7.90 1.75 5.16
CA ARG A 74 7.46 2.61 6.26
C ARG A 74 6.28 3.45 5.79
N VAL A 75 5.29 3.59 6.65
CA VAL A 75 4.14 4.48 6.49
C VAL A 75 4.10 5.41 7.70
N ARG A 76 4.20 6.72 7.46
CA ARG A 76 4.16 7.77 8.50
C ARG A 76 3.27 8.92 8.04
N GLY A 77 2.12 9.07 8.69
CA GLY A 77 1.14 10.08 8.30
C GLY A 77 0.58 9.81 6.90
N ASP A 78 0.91 10.68 5.93
CA ASP A 78 0.59 10.53 4.50
C ASP A 78 1.73 9.96 3.67
N ASP A 79 2.92 9.84 4.26
CA ASP A 79 4.13 9.46 3.53
C ASP A 79 4.35 7.95 3.57
N THR A 80 4.86 7.40 2.46
CA THR A 80 5.23 6.00 2.33
C THR A 80 6.59 5.87 1.67
N GLN A 81 7.46 5.05 2.26
CA GLN A 81 8.85 4.93 1.83
C GLN A 81 9.34 3.50 1.91
N LEU A 82 9.93 3.00 0.81
CA LEU A 82 10.70 1.75 0.82
C LEU A 82 12.01 1.95 1.59
N LEU A 83 12.28 1.06 2.55
CA LEU A 83 13.49 1.07 3.34
C LEU A 83 14.56 0.18 2.70
N ASN A 84 15.80 0.64 2.73
CA ASN A 84 16.95 -0.09 2.17
C ASN A 84 17.48 -1.21 3.10
N HIS A 85 17.02 -1.24 4.35
CA HIS A 85 17.38 -2.22 5.37
C HIS A 85 16.21 -2.44 6.32
N GLU A 86 16.30 -3.48 7.14
CA GLU A 86 15.35 -3.74 8.21
C GLU A 86 15.37 -2.59 9.23
N PRO A 87 14.24 -1.92 9.50
CA PRO A 87 14.19 -0.88 10.52
C PRO A 87 14.32 -1.51 11.92
N ASP A 88 14.67 -0.70 12.92
CA ASP A 88 14.57 -1.14 14.31
C ASP A 88 13.10 -1.37 14.66
N LEU A 89 12.73 -2.64 14.84
CA LEU A 89 11.39 -3.05 15.20
C LEU A 89 11.16 -3.06 16.71
N GLY A 90 12.19 -2.98 17.56
CA GLY A 90 12.06 -2.92 19.03
C GLY A 90 10.97 -3.84 19.61
N GLN A 91 9.96 -3.23 20.24
CA GLN A 91 8.74 -3.89 20.75
C GLN A 91 7.54 -3.67 19.80
N ALA A 92 7.74 -3.89 18.50
CA ALA A 92 6.68 -3.65 17.52
C ALA A 92 5.51 -4.60 17.74
N GLU A 93 4.31 -4.03 17.70
CA GLU A 93 3.06 -4.79 17.76
C GLU A 93 2.66 -5.21 16.35
N GLN A 94 2.30 -6.48 16.17
CA GLN A 94 1.72 -6.93 14.91
C GLN A 94 0.24 -6.53 14.85
N LEU A 95 -0.14 -5.87 13.76
CA LEU A 95 -1.49 -5.42 13.50
C LEU A 95 -2.19 -6.35 12.51
N ASP A 96 -3.49 -6.53 12.71
CA ASP A 96 -4.32 -7.36 11.83
C ASP A 96 -4.59 -6.66 10.50
N LEU A 97 -3.87 -7.09 9.48
CA LEU A 97 -4.10 -6.71 8.09
C LEU A 97 -5.18 -7.63 7.50
N SER A 98 -6.33 -7.07 7.14
CA SER A 98 -7.46 -7.84 6.63
C SER A 98 -7.42 -7.92 5.10
N GLU A 99 -7.79 -9.07 4.53
CA GLU A 99 -8.03 -9.14 3.08
C GLU A 99 -9.12 -8.15 2.67
N SER A 100 -8.95 -7.54 1.49
CA SER A 100 -9.85 -6.54 0.97
C SER A 100 -10.13 -6.79 -0.50
N ASP A 101 -11.39 -6.66 -0.89
CA ASP A 101 -11.79 -6.61 -2.30
C ASP A 101 -11.60 -5.21 -2.91
N GLN A 102 -11.19 -4.23 -2.11
CA GLN A 102 -10.91 -2.87 -2.58
C GLN A 102 -9.47 -2.79 -3.09
N PRO A 103 -9.25 -2.50 -4.38
CA PRO A 103 -7.91 -2.23 -4.87
C PRO A 103 -7.40 -0.91 -4.27
N ALA A 104 -6.10 -0.80 -4.02
CA ALA A 104 -5.35 0.36 -3.56
C ALA A 104 -5.35 1.57 -4.54
N GLY A 105 -6.32 1.62 -5.46
CA GLY A 105 -6.58 2.72 -6.39
C GLY A 105 -6.63 2.24 -7.84
N MET A 106 -7.42 2.90 -8.68
CA MET A 106 -7.30 2.73 -10.13
C MET A 106 -5.92 3.22 -10.59
N LYS A 107 -5.31 2.57 -11.58
CA LYS A 107 -4.16 3.14 -12.29
C LYS A 107 -4.58 4.51 -12.88
N PRO A 108 -3.71 5.52 -12.94
CA PRO A 108 -4.03 6.76 -13.65
C PRO A 108 -4.51 6.40 -15.05
N MET A 109 -5.74 6.78 -15.41
CA MET A 109 -6.18 6.61 -16.80
C MET A 109 -5.24 7.42 -17.69
N GLU A 110 -4.59 6.76 -18.64
CA GLU A 110 -3.78 7.46 -19.63
C GLU A 110 -4.64 8.53 -20.32
N PRO A 111 -4.10 9.73 -20.62
CA PRO A 111 -4.85 10.77 -21.30
C PRO A 111 -5.42 10.23 -22.61
N MET A 112 -6.75 10.20 -22.72
CA MET A 112 -7.39 9.82 -23.97
C MET A 112 -6.89 10.76 -25.07
N LYS A 113 -6.21 10.20 -26.08
CA LYS A 113 -5.77 10.98 -27.23
C LYS A 113 -7.00 11.66 -27.85
N PRO A 114 -6.91 12.95 -28.24
CA PRO A 114 -8.04 13.64 -28.86
C PRO A 114 -8.57 12.81 -30.04
N MET A 115 -9.84 12.44 -30.00
CA MET A 115 -10.50 11.85 -31.17
C MET A 115 -10.42 12.87 -32.30
N LYS A 116 -9.83 12.48 -33.44
CA LYS A 116 -9.82 13.34 -34.62
C LYS A 116 -11.28 13.60 -35.01
N PRO A 117 -11.66 14.86 -35.30
CA PRO A 117 -12.99 15.14 -35.80
C PRO A 117 -13.20 14.37 -37.11
N MET A 118 -14.28 13.58 -37.16
CA MET A 118 -14.76 13.05 -38.44
C MET A 118 -15.19 14.27 -39.27
N SER A 119 -14.50 14.48 -40.39
CA SER A 119 -14.84 15.51 -41.37
C SER A 119 -16.07 15.11 -42.17
#